data_AF-A0A835Q185-F1
#
_entry.id   AF-A0A835Q185-F1
#
_cell.length_a   1.000
_cell.length_b   1.000
_cell.length_c   1.000
_cell.angle_alpha   90.00
_cell.angle_beta   90.00
_cell.angle_gamma   90.00
#
_symmetry.space_group_name_H-M   'P 1'
#
loop_
_entity.id
_entity.type
_entity.pdbx_description
1 polymer ?
#
loop_
_entity_poly.entity_id
_entity_poly.type
_entity_poly.pdbx_seq_one_letter_code
_entity_poly.pdbx_strand_id
1 'polypeptide(L)'
;MADALGLPFLPPYLGRRQNFRRGVNFAVAGATAMDPLALREMGVHRFLWTNDSLSRQLKWFDQLKPSLCKSSQECSSYFDRSLFVVGEIGGMTTTTPSSPE
;
A
#
# COMPACT_ATOMS: atom_id res chain seq x y z
N MET A 1 -6.13 7.10 10.34
CA MET A 1 -6.90 6.27 9.37
C MET A 1 -7.64 5.14 10.07
N ALA A 2 -6.97 4.25 10.82
CA ALA A 2 -7.65 3.20 11.59
C ALA A 2 -8.68 3.76 12.59
N ASP A 3 -8.28 4.72 13.43
CA ASP A 3 -9.16 5.36 14.42
C ASP A 3 -10.36 6.08 13.79
N ALA A 4 -10.15 6.75 12.66
CA ALA A 4 -11.20 7.46 11.93
C ALA A 4 -12.28 6.52 11.36
N LEU A 5 -11.92 5.26 11.10
CA LEU A 5 -12.83 4.21 10.63
C LEU A 5 -13.34 3.32 11.77
N GLY A 6 -12.92 3.56 13.01
CA GLY A 6 -13.21 2.69 14.16
C GLY A 6 -12.62 1.28 14.03
N LEU A 7 -11.56 1.11 13.23
CA LEU A 7 -10.93 -0.18 12.95
C LEU A 7 -9.73 -0.43 13.87
N PRO A 8 -9.43 -1.68 14.23
CA PRO A 8 -8.22 -2.01 14.97
C PRO A 8 -6.96 -1.72 14.14
N PHE A 9 -5.85 -1.41 14.81
CA PHE A 9 -4.55 -1.33 14.16
C PHE A 9 -4.15 -2.69 13.61
N LEU A 10 -3.92 -2.75 12.30
CA LEU A 10 -3.55 -3.97 11.61
C LEU A 10 -2.03 -4.19 11.65
N PRO A 11 -1.57 -5.45 11.79
CA PRO A 11 -0.15 -5.76 11.76
C PRO A 11 0.48 -5.41 10.40
N PRO A 12 1.69 -4.84 10.36
CA PRO A 12 2.38 -4.56 9.12
C PRO A 12 2.81 -5.85 8.43
N TYR A 13 2.67 -5.92 7.10
CA TYR A 13 3.03 -7.09 6.30
C TYR A 13 4.50 -7.50 6.46
N LEU A 14 5.40 -6.51 6.51
CA LEU A 14 6.85 -6.73 6.69
C LEU A 14 7.24 -7.07 8.15
N GLY A 15 6.28 -7.16 9.07
CA GLY A 15 6.50 -7.59 10.45
C GLY A 15 6.78 -9.09 10.57
N ARG A 16 7.58 -9.49 11.56
CA ARG A 16 7.94 -10.92 11.77
C ARG A 16 6.78 -11.69 12.41
N ARG A 17 6.51 -12.91 11.91
CA ARG A 17 5.63 -13.95 12.52
C ARG A 17 4.24 -13.44 12.94
N GLN A 18 3.55 -12.73 12.06
CA GLN A 18 2.20 -12.22 12.30
C GLN A 18 1.12 -13.18 11.75
N ASN A 19 -0.05 -13.21 12.40
CA ASN A 19 -1.24 -13.85 11.86
C ASN A 19 -2.13 -12.80 11.17
N PHE A 20 -2.28 -12.92 9.85
CA PHE A 20 -2.98 -11.93 9.02
C PHE A 20 -4.46 -12.26 8.76
N ARG A 21 -5.02 -13.32 9.38
CA ARG A 21 -6.43 -13.73 9.19
C ARG A 21 -7.46 -12.68 9.63
N ARG A 22 -7.07 -11.70 10.45
CA ARG A 22 -7.95 -10.61 10.91
C ARG A 22 -7.64 -9.26 10.25
N GLY A 23 -6.76 -9.27 9.25
CA GLY A 23 -6.32 -8.07 8.55
C GLY A 23 -4.81 -7.89 8.61
N VAL A 24 -4.33 -7.04 7.71
CA VAL A 24 -2.92 -6.76 7.46
C VAL A 24 -2.79 -5.36 6.88
N ASN A 25 -1.71 -4.67 7.21
CA ASN A 25 -1.35 -3.37 6.64
C ASN A 25 -0.17 -3.52 5.67
N PHE A 26 -0.40 -3.21 4.39
CA PHE A 26 0.64 -3.19 3.35
C PHE A 26 1.22 -1.79 3.10
N ALA A 27 0.67 -0.76 3.75
CA ALA A 27 1.09 0.62 3.51
C ALA A 27 2.54 0.85 3.97
N VAL A 28 3.29 1.53 3.11
CA VAL A 28 4.62 2.06 3.41
C VAL A 28 4.57 3.57 3.22
N ALA A 29 5.04 4.32 4.22
CA ALA A 29 5.11 5.77 4.13
C ALA A 29 5.99 6.20 2.95
N GLY A 30 5.49 7.13 2.13
CA GLY A 30 6.18 7.60 0.93
C GLY A 30 6.12 6.65 -0.28
N ALA A 31 5.38 5.54 -0.20
CA ALA A 31 5.17 4.69 -1.36
C ALA A 31 4.45 5.42 -2.49
N THR A 32 4.90 5.19 -3.71
CA THR A 32 4.43 5.93 -4.89
C THR A 32 3.36 5.19 -5.65
N ALA A 33 2.53 5.92 -6.42
CA ALA A 33 1.54 5.29 -7.32
C ALA A 33 2.25 4.56 -8.45
N MET A 34 3.20 5.25 -9.08
CA MET A 34 4.03 4.73 -10.15
C MET A 34 5.22 3.93 -9.61
N ASP A 35 5.79 3.09 -10.46
CA ASP A 35 7.03 2.39 -10.14
C ASP A 35 8.19 3.40 -9.94
N PRO A 36 9.06 3.20 -8.93
CA PRO A 36 10.21 4.08 -8.69
C PRO A 36 11.14 4.20 -9.90
N LEU A 37 11.24 3.16 -10.75
CA LEU A 37 12.04 3.21 -11.97
C LEU A 37 11.48 4.20 -12.98
N ALA A 38 10.16 4.21 -13.19
CA ALA A 38 9.51 5.19 -14.08
C ALA A 38 9.70 6.62 -13.56
N LEU A 39 9.62 6.83 -12.23
CA LEU A 39 9.89 8.12 -11.60
C LEU A 39 11.36 8.55 -11.76
N ARG A 40 12.28 7.59 -11.81
CA ARG A 40 13.69 7.85 -12.10
C ARG A 40 13.92 8.27 -13.55
N GLU A 41 13.26 7.63 -14.50
CA GLU A 41 13.31 7.99 -15.92
C GLU A 41 12.75 9.40 -16.17
N MET A 42 11.72 9.80 -15.42
CA MET A 42 11.19 11.18 -15.44
C MET A 42 12.06 12.21 -14.69
N GLY A 43 13.20 11.80 -14.12
CA GLY A 43 14.11 12.70 -13.43
C GLY A 43 13.68 13.14 -12.02
N VAL A 44 12.56 12.63 -11.50
CA VAL A 44 12.01 13.01 -10.19
C VAL A 44 12.47 12.10 -9.03
N HIS A 45 13.46 11.23 -9.28
CA HIS A 45 14.02 10.29 -8.29
C HIS A 45 14.49 10.94 -6.98
N ARG A 46 14.86 12.22 -7.00
CA ARG A 46 15.30 12.97 -5.80
C ARG A 46 14.20 13.08 -4.74
N PHE A 47 12.94 12.91 -5.15
CA PHE A 47 11.78 12.95 -4.26
C PHE A 47 11.33 11.57 -3.80
N LEU A 48 12.06 10.49 -4.14
CA LEU A 48 11.75 9.14 -3.71
C LEU A 48 12.34 8.85 -2.33
N TRP A 49 11.47 8.50 -1.38
CA TRP A 49 11.87 8.18 -0.01
C TRP A 49 11.93 6.67 0.23
N THR A 50 11.28 5.90 -0.66
CA THR A 50 11.29 4.43 -0.66
C THR A 50 11.32 3.93 -2.10
N ASN A 51 11.72 2.66 -2.25
CA ASN A 51 11.59 1.89 -3.49
C ASN A 51 10.27 1.10 -3.54
N ASP A 52 9.33 1.40 -2.65
CA ASP A 52 8.02 0.77 -2.61
C ASP A 52 7.00 1.60 -3.40
N SER A 53 6.14 0.89 -4.11
CA SER A 53 5.04 1.46 -4.89
C SER A 53 3.74 0.72 -4.60
N LEU A 54 2.62 1.29 -5.06
CA LEU A 54 1.33 0.61 -5.03
C LEU A 54 1.41 -0.77 -5.69
N SER A 55 2.06 -0.88 -6.84
CA SER A 55 2.25 -2.16 -7.55
C SER A 55 2.96 -3.19 -6.67
N ARG A 56 3.96 -2.77 -5.88
CA ARG A 56 4.64 -3.66 -4.94
C ARG A 56 3.74 -4.05 -3.76
N GLN A 57 2.95 -3.11 -3.23
CA GLN A 57 1.98 -3.40 -2.16
C GLN A 57 0.90 -4.39 -2.61
N LEU A 58 0.41 -4.26 -3.85
CA LEU A 58 -0.53 -5.22 -4.45
C LEU A 58 0.12 -6.59 -4.68
N LYS A 59 1.39 -6.62 -5.10
CA LYS A 59 2.14 -7.87 -5.23
C LYS A 59 2.27 -8.60 -3.88
N TRP A 60 2.51 -7.87 -2.79
CA TRP A 60 2.52 -8.47 -1.45
C TRP A 60 1.16 -9.03 -1.05
N PHE A 61 0.08 -8.34 -1.40
CA PHE A 61 -1.28 -8.85 -1.21
C PHE A 61 -1.49 -10.16 -1.98
N ASP A 62 -1.10 -10.22 -3.26
CA ASP A 62 -1.20 -11.45 -4.06
C ASP A 62 -0.38 -12.60 -3.47
N GLN A 63 0.81 -12.32 -2.96
CA GLN A 63 1.64 -13.30 -2.26
C GLN A 63 1.03 -13.78 -0.94
N LEU A 64 0.24 -12.94 -0.27
CA LEU A 64 -0.42 -13.31 0.98
C LEU A 64 -1.68 -14.15 0.75
N LYS A 65 -2.43 -13.93 -0.34
CA LYS A 65 -3.70 -14.62 -0.64
C LYS A 65 -3.71 -16.12 -0.34
N PRO A 66 -2.71 -16.93 -0.78
CA PRO A 66 -2.72 -18.38 -0.55
C PRO A 66 -2.66 -18.79 0.92
N SER A 67 -2.21 -17.90 1.81
CA SER A 67 -2.20 -18.15 3.25
C SER A 67 -3.55 -17.88 3.93
N LEU A 68 -4.42 -17.09 3.28
CA LEU A 68 -5.74 -16.70 3.79
C LEU A 68 -6.83 -17.67 3.33
N CYS A 69 -6.72 -18.13 2.09
CA CYS A 69 -7.68 -19.04 1.43
C CYS A 69 -6.94 -19.91 0.41
N LYS A 70 -7.42 -21.15 0.18
CA LYS A 70 -6.73 -22.13 -0.67
C LYS A 70 -7.42 -22.36 -2.02
N SER A 71 -8.74 -22.24 -2.08
CA SER A 71 -9.53 -22.44 -3.29
C SER A 71 -10.20 -21.15 -3.74
N SER A 72 -10.60 -21.07 -5.01
CA SER A 72 -11.33 -19.90 -5.55
C SER A 72 -12.62 -19.61 -4.76
N GLN A 73 -13.37 -20.65 -4.40
CA GLN A 73 -14.59 -20.52 -3.63
C GLN A 73 -14.34 -20.04 -2.20
N GLU A 74 -13.31 -20.58 -1.52
CA GLU A 74 -12.89 -20.09 -0.20
C GLU A 74 -12.45 -18.62 -0.26
N CYS A 75 -11.67 -18.25 -1.29
CA CYS A 75 -11.21 -16.89 -1.46
C CYS A 75 -12.35 -15.92 -1.73
N SER A 76 -13.31 -16.28 -2.59
CA SER A 76 -14.52 -15.46 -2.81
C SER A 76 -15.25 -15.22 -1.49
N SER A 77 -15.58 -16.30 -0.76
CA SER A 77 -16.30 -16.18 0.52
C SER A 77 -15.53 -15.35 1.57
N TYR A 78 -14.19 -15.47 1.61
CA TYR A 78 -13.35 -14.71 2.51
C TYR A 78 -13.31 -13.22 2.15
N PHE A 79 -13.09 -12.90 0.87
CA PHE A 79 -12.94 -11.52 0.41
C PHE A 79 -14.27 -10.77 0.28
N ASP A 80 -15.39 -11.46 0.09
CA ASP A 80 -16.74 -10.88 0.13
C ASP A 80 -17.08 -10.25 1.50
N ARG A 81 -16.36 -10.68 2.56
CA ARG A 81 -16.51 -10.15 3.93
C ARG A 81 -15.33 -9.30 4.36
N SER A 82 -14.42 -9.00 3.45
CA SER A 82 -13.20 -8.23 3.73
C SER A 82 -13.37 -6.77 3.29
N LEU A 83 -12.80 -5.86 4.07
CA LEU A 83 -12.70 -4.44 3.68
C LEU A 83 -11.31 -4.17 3.11
N PHE A 84 -11.26 -3.58 1.92
CA PHE A 84 -10.04 -3.08 1.32
C PHE A 84 -10.01 -1.57 1.43
N VAL A 85 -8.95 -1.03 2.03
CA VAL A 85 -8.76 0.41 2.11
C VAL A 85 -7.47 0.78 1.42
N VAL A 86 -7.58 1.64 0.40
CA VAL A 86 -6.47 2.18 -0.36
C VAL A 86 -6.48 3.68 -0.12
N GLY A 87 -5.40 4.20 0.47
CA GLY A 87 -5.27 5.61 0.77
C GLY A 87 -5.02 6.46 -0.47
N GLU A 88 -4.81 7.76 -0.26
CA GLU A 88 -4.27 8.63 -1.31
C GLU A 88 -2.86 8.16 -1.68
N ILE A 89 -2.61 8.03 -2.98
CA ILE A 89 -1.32 7.62 -3.51
C ILE A 89 -0.94 8.61 -4.60
N GLY A 90 0.25 9.20 -4.49
CA GLY A 90 0.76 10.14 -5.49
C GLY A 90 0.53 11.62 -5.17
N GLY A 91 0.40 11.99 -3.89
CA GLY A 91 0.46 13.39 -3.46
C GLY A 91 1.80 14.03 -3.84
N MET A 92 1.86 14.61 -5.04
CA MET A 92 2.94 15.48 -5.47
C MET A 92 2.53 16.91 -5.11
N THR A 93 3.00 17.42 -3.98
CA THR A 93 2.89 18.85 -3.70
C THR A 93 3.78 19.59 -4.70
N THR A 94 3.21 20.11 -5.78
CA THR A 94 3.86 21.16 -6.55
C THR A 94 3.89 22.40 -5.65
N THR A 95 4.98 22.60 -4.91
CA THR A 95 5.37 23.97 -4.55
C THR A 95 5.73 24.62 -5.88
N THR A 96 4.77 25.29 -6.52
CA THR A 96 5.14 26.36 -7.43
C THR A 96 6.03 27.29 -6.62
N PRO A 97 7.30 27.51 -7.02
CA PRO A 97 8.03 28.61 -6.43
C PRO A 97 7.24 29.85 -6.83
N SER A 98 6.63 30.52 -5.87
CA SER A 98 6.20 31.90 -6.07
C SER A 98 7.44 32.64 -6.59
N SER A 99 7.32 33.17 -7.80
CA SER A 99 8.34 34.01 -8.42
C SER A 99 8.88 35.02 -7.40
N PRO A 100 10.19 35.29 -7.37
CA PRO A 100 10.70 36.40 -6.60
C PRO A 100 10.19 37.71 -7.25
N GLU A 101 9.50 38.53 -6.47
CA GLU A 101 9.49 39.99 -6.69
C GLU A 101 10.85 40.57 -6.30
#